data_AF-A0A927MD69-F1
#
_entry.id   AF-A0A927MD69-F1
#
_cell.length_a   1.000
_cell.length_b   1.000
_cell.length_c   1.000
_cell.angle_alpha   90.00
_cell.angle_beta   90.00
_cell.angle_gamma   90.00
#
_symmetry.space_group_name_H-M   'P 1'
#
loop_
_entity.id
_entity.type
_entity.pdbx_description
1 polymer ?
#
loop_
_entity_poly.entity_id
_entity_poly.type
_entity_poly.pdbx_seq_one_letter_code
_entity_poly.pdbx_strand_id
1 'polypeptide(L)'
;MKRWSRFGVLAALLAALAISGCAPGTADPDRAAGPPTSPGQPTGQAGAPQPSTGPAVPPFVDDVSPVTAGDVSRSWRPGCPVGPEQLRRVRLGYWGFDGQPHVGTIIVHRTVTADVITIFAALYRERFPIRRMEPVDRYDGSDDASMAADNTSGFNCRKVVSTGPSKWSVHAYGQAIDVNPVENPYLVAGRVLPPAGSAYRDRSDERAGMAVPDGVLVEAFASVGWHWGGGWKSPDYQHFSRTGG
;
A
#
# COMPACT_ATOMS: atom_id res chain seq x y z
N MET A 1 24.04 -21.58 30.05
CA MET A 1 25.39 -21.03 30.30
C MET A 1 25.63 -19.88 29.32
N LYS A 2 26.22 -18.75 29.80
CA LYS A 2 26.56 -17.49 29.09
C LYS A 2 25.34 -16.69 28.59
N ARG A 3 24.81 -15.61 29.21
CA ARG A 3 25.34 -14.44 29.96
C ARG A 3 26.14 -13.48 29.07
N TRP A 4 25.52 -12.38 28.63
CA TRP A 4 26.21 -11.15 28.19
C TRP A 4 25.62 -9.93 28.92
N SER A 5 26.54 -9.08 29.38
CA SER A 5 26.37 -8.03 30.37
C SER A 5 25.97 -6.68 29.76
N ARG A 6 25.34 -5.86 30.60
CA ARG A 6 25.16 -4.41 30.48
C ARG A 6 26.46 -3.65 30.78
N PHE A 7 26.37 -2.30 30.71
CA PHE A 7 27.30 -1.21 31.08
C PHE A 7 28.04 -0.58 29.88
N GLY A 8 28.11 0.74 29.71
CA GLY A 8 27.74 1.83 30.61
C GLY A 8 27.73 3.22 29.94
N VAL A 9 27.20 4.17 30.72
CA VAL A 9 27.08 5.62 30.48
C VAL A 9 28.43 6.31 30.63
N LEU A 10 28.71 7.36 29.85
CA LEU A 10 29.56 8.47 30.30
C LEU A 10 29.12 9.80 29.68
N ALA A 11 29.01 10.81 30.54
CA ALA A 11 28.72 12.22 30.25
C ALA A 11 29.89 13.09 30.75
N ALA A 12 30.16 14.23 30.08
CA ALA A 12 30.78 15.47 30.59
C ALA A 12 30.88 16.48 29.41
N LEU A 13 30.23 17.67 29.44
CA LEU A 13 30.69 18.98 29.98
C LEU A 13 31.95 19.51 29.24
N LEU A 14 32.16 20.78 28.86
CA LEU A 14 31.59 22.12 29.09
C LEU A 14 32.37 23.09 28.16
N ALA A 15 31.80 24.22 27.75
CA ALA A 15 32.40 25.58 27.86
C ALA A 15 31.69 26.61 26.96
N ALA A 16 31.22 27.68 27.60
CA ALA A 16 30.68 28.90 26.99
C ALA A 16 31.81 29.90 26.69
N LEU A 17 31.59 30.79 25.71
CA LEU A 17 32.21 32.11 25.69
C LEU A 17 31.22 33.14 25.13
N ALA A 18 30.94 34.17 25.92
CA ALA A 18 30.16 35.34 25.57
C ALA A 18 31.10 36.54 25.39
N ILE A 19 30.85 37.42 24.42
CA ILE A 19 31.31 38.81 24.49
C ILE A 19 30.22 39.74 23.93
N SER A 20 29.86 40.71 24.76
CA SER A 20 28.92 41.82 24.55
C SER A 20 29.68 43.08 24.14
N GLY A 21 29.04 44.04 23.44
CA GLY A 21 29.63 45.37 23.23
C GLY A 21 28.83 46.30 22.32
N CYS A 22 28.08 47.22 22.93
CA CYS A 22 27.47 48.41 22.31
C CYS A 22 28.45 49.60 22.25
N ALA A 23 28.13 50.57 21.37
CA ALA A 23 28.18 52.05 21.54
C ALA A 23 28.79 52.80 20.31
N PRO A 24 28.79 54.15 20.27
CA PRO A 24 27.75 55.01 19.69
C PRO A 24 28.26 55.88 18.51
N GLY A 25 27.35 56.62 17.84
CA GLY A 25 27.61 57.32 16.59
C GLY A 25 28.07 58.78 16.67
N THR A 26 28.09 59.44 15.51
CA THR A 26 28.11 60.90 15.31
C THR A 26 27.55 61.26 13.94
N ALA A 27 26.72 62.31 13.90
CA ALA A 27 26.17 62.97 12.71
C ALA A 27 27.17 63.94 12.07
N ASP A 28 26.94 64.33 10.80
CA ASP A 28 26.85 65.74 10.36
C ASP A 28 26.37 65.88 8.88
N PRO A 29 26.07 67.08 8.32
CA PRO A 29 24.79 67.37 7.65
C PRO A 29 24.94 67.91 6.21
N ASP A 30 23.87 68.54 5.70
CA ASP A 30 23.71 69.27 4.41
C ASP A 30 23.49 68.40 3.16
N ARG A 31 22.51 68.61 2.27
CA ARG A 31 21.80 69.82 1.84
C ARG A 31 20.60 69.45 0.93
N ALA A 32 19.66 70.40 0.89
CA ALA A 32 18.73 70.71 -0.21
C ALA A 32 17.35 70.03 -0.24
N ALA A 33 16.37 70.84 0.18
CA ALA A 33 14.94 70.68 -0.04
C ALA A 33 14.55 70.88 -1.51
N GLY A 34 13.60 70.06 -1.97
CA GLY A 34 12.79 70.25 -3.18
C GLY A 34 11.28 70.23 -2.85
N PRO A 35 10.42 70.83 -3.69
CA PRO A 35 9.02 71.16 -3.36
C PRO A 35 8.07 69.94 -3.39
N PRO A 36 6.85 70.05 -2.81
CA PRO A 36 5.98 68.90 -2.58
C PRO A 36 5.21 68.49 -3.84
N THR A 37 5.25 67.21 -4.18
CA THR A 37 4.37 66.59 -5.19
C THR A 37 3.26 65.80 -4.48
N SER A 38 2.01 66.08 -4.85
CA SER A 38 0.78 65.43 -4.36
C SER A 38 0.80 63.89 -4.44
N PRO A 39 0.03 63.18 -3.58
CA PRO A 39 0.03 61.73 -3.53
C PRO A 39 -0.65 61.12 -4.76
N GLY A 40 0.11 60.36 -5.55
CA GLY A 40 -0.43 59.42 -6.52
C GLY A 40 -0.99 58.19 -5.81
N GLN A 41 -2.23 57.81 -6.12
CA GLN A 41 -2.84 56.56 -5.68
C GLN A 41 -1.93 55.35 -6.00
N PRO A 42 -1.70 54.41 -5.08
CA PRO A 42 -1.16 53.12 -5.45
C PRO A 42 -2.27 52.31 -6.16
N THR A 43 -2.25 52.33 -7.49
CA THR A 43 -2.83 51.25 -8.30
C THR A 43 -1.85 50.10 -8.26
N GLY A 44 -2.18 49.09 -7.45
CA GLY A 44 -1.30 47.94 -7.25
C GLY A 44 -1.83 46.99 -6.20
N GLN A 45 -3.06 46.51 -6.38
CA GLN A 45 -3.41 45.21 -5.79
C GLN A 45 -2.54 44.17 -6.49
N ALA A 46 -1.39 43.87 -5.89
CA ALA A 46 -0.68 42.64 -6.15
C ALA A 46 -1.67 41.51 -5.82
N GLY A 47 -2.26 40.92 -6.86
CA GLY A 47 -3.06 39.72 -6.72
C GLY A 47 -2.22 38.68 -6.00
N ALA A 48 -2.69 38.24 -4.84
CA ALA A 48 -2.09 37.10 -4.15
C ALA A 48 -2.00 35.92 -5.15
N PRO A 49 -0.91 35.14 -5.16
CA PRO A 49 -0.82 33.98 -6.03
C PRO A 49 -1.99 33.05 -5.71
N GLN A 50 -2.92 32.91 -6.64
CA GLN A 50 -3.97 31.92 -6.53
C GLN A 50 -3.30 30.55 -6.51
N PRO A 51 -3.58 29.69 -5.50
CA PRO A 51 -3.08 28.33 -5.53
C PRO A 51 -3.61 27.66 -6.78
N SER A 52 -2.69 27.21 -7.64
CA SER A 52 -3.01 26.39 -8.79
C SER A 52 -3.68 25.11 -8.27
N THR A 53 -5.01 25.02 -8.39
CA THR A 53 -5.73 23.79 -8.11
C THR A 53 -5.42 22.81 -9.25
N GLY A 54 -4.36 22.02 -9.05
CA GLY A 54 -4.19 20.79 -9.82
C GLY A 54 -5.48 19.94 -9.70
N PRO A 55 -5.75 19.06 -10.66
CA PRO A 55 -6.95 18.23 -10.61
C PRO A 55 -7.01 17.49 -9.27
N ALA A 56 -8.12 17.67 -8.54
CA ALA A 56 -8.34 17.01 -7.27
C ALA A 56 -8.33 15.49 -7.46
N VAL A 57 -7.67 14.78 -6.53
CA VAL A 57 -7.69 13.31 -6.50
C VAL A 57 -9.15 12.85 -6.37
N PRO A 58 -9.67 12.00 -7.26
CA PRO A 58 -11.01 11.47 -7.09
C PRO A 58 -11.15 10.78 -5.72
N PRO A 59 -12.33 10.85 -5.07
CA PRO A 59 -12.51 10.21 -3.79
C PRO A 59 -12.37 8.69 -3.92
N PHE A 60 -11.81 8.06 -2.88
CA PHE A 60 -11.84 6.61 -2.74
C PHE A 60 -13.29 6.13 -2.67
N VAL A 61 -13.57 5.00 -3.33
CA VAL A 61 -14.90 4.39 -3.36
C VAL A 61 -14.83 2.99 -2.76
N ASP A 62 -15.81 2.65 -1.94
CA ASP A 62 -16.02 1.30 -1.44
C ASP A 62 -17.51 0.95 -1.37
N ASP A 63 -17.81 -0.34 -1.53
CA ASP A 63 -19.14 -0.91 -1.35
C ASP A 63 -19.02 -2.38 -0.96
N VAL A 64 -19.89 -2.85 -0.05
CA VAL A 64 -19.89 -4.23 0.46
C VAL A 64 -21.26 -4.85 0.24
N SER A 65 -21.31 -5.92 -0.55
CA SER A 65 -22.55 -6.66 -0.81
C SER A 65 -22.44 -8.14 -0.41
N PRO A 66 -23.57 -8.82 -0.14
CA PRO A 66 -23.60 -10.27 -0.01
C PRO A 66 -23.09 -10.99 -1.27
N VAL A 67 -22.68 -12.24 -1.08
CA VAL A 67 -22.25 -13.17 -2.14
C VAL A 67 -23.21 -14.36 -2.15
N THR A 68 -23.62 -14.77 -3.35
CA THR A 68 -24.42 -15.97 -3.59
C THR A 68 -23.54 -17.10 -4.12
N ALA A 69 -24.06 -18.33 -4.11
CA ALA A 69 -23.34 -19.46 -4.72
C ALA A 69 -23.08 -19.26 -6.23
N GLY A 70 -23.93 -18.52 -6.94
CA GLY A 70 -23.74 -18.20 -8.35
C GLY A 70 -22.54 -17.29 -8.60
N ASP A 71 -22.26 -16.35 -7.67
CA ASP A 71 -21.15 -15.40 -7.77
C ASP A 71 -19.76 -16.05 -7.61
N VAL A 72 -19.71 -17.25 -7.02
CA VAL A 72 -18.49 -18.02 -6.74
C VAL A 72 -18.57 -19.45 -7.29
N SER A 73 -19.38 -19.68 -8.32
CA SER A 73 -19.71 -21.02 -8.82
C SER A 73 -18.51 -21.82 -9.36
N ARG A 74 -17.43 -21.13 -9.75
CA ARG A 74 -16.18 -21.71 -10.22
C ARG A 74 -15.10 -21.79 -9.14
N SER A 75 -15.15 -20.87 -8.18
CA SER A 75 -14.15 -20.70 -7.10
C SER A 75 -14.56 -21.33 -5.76
N TRP A 76 -15.79 -21.85 -5.65
CA TRP A 76 -16.34 -22.53 -4.47
C TRP A 76 -16.98 -23.88 -4.84
N ARG A 77 -17.00 -24.83 -3.91
CA ARG A 77 -17.68 -26.14 -4.04
C ARG A 77 -18.03 -26.72 -2.65
N PRO A 78 -18.96 -27.70 -2.56
CA PRO A 78 -19.18 -28.43 -1.32
C PRO A 78 -17.88 -28.99 -0.73
N GLY A 79 -17.70 -28.80 0.58
CA GLY A 79 -16.47 -29.16 1.31
C GLY A 79 -15.46 -28.02 1.50
N CYS A 80 -15.68 -26.86 0.88
CA CYS A 80 -14.96 -25.63 1.24
C CYS A 80 -15.20 -25.26 2.70
N PRO A 81 -14.20 -24.67 3.39
CA PRO A 81 -14.29 -24.41 4.83
C PRO A 81 -15.24 -23.26 5.19
N VAL A 82 -15.65 -22.43 4.22
CA VAL A 82 -16.64 -21.37 4.40
C VAL A 82 -17.67 -21.41 3.26
N GLY A 83 -18.92 -21.08 3.57
CA GLY A 83 -20.01 -20.98 2.58
C GLY A 83 -20.09 -19.59 1.92
N PRO A 84 -20.74 -19.46 0.73
CA PRO A 84 -20.91 -18.17 0.05
C PRO A 84 -21.56 -17.09 0.93
N GLU A 85 -22.49 -17.46 1.81
CA GLU A 85 -23.17 -16.57 2.76
C GLU A 85 -22.20 -15.90 3.77
N GLN A 86 -21.04 -16.52 3.99
CA GLN A 86 -19.99 -16.01 4.86
C GLN A 86 -19.04 -15.06 4.13
N LEU A 87 -19.11 -15.00 2.80
CA LEU A 87 -18.29 -14.15 1.95
C LEU A 87 -19.01 -12.83 1.64
N ARG A 88 -18.21 -11.82 1.29
CA ARG A 88 -18.67 -10.51 0.83
C ARG A 88 -17.92 -10.12 -0.43
N ARG A 89 -18.66 -9.49 -1.33
CA ARG A 89 -18.12 -8.77 -2.46
C ARG A 89 -17.77 -7.39 -1.96
N VAL A 90 -16.51 -7.00 -2.11
CA VAL A 90 -16.03 -5.67 -1.77
C VAL A 90 -15.60 -5.00 -3.06
N ARG A 91 -16.32 -3.96 -3.47
CA ARG A 91 -15.91 -3.09 -4.57
C ARG A 91 -15.01 -2.00 -4.02
N LEU A 92 -13.88 -1.73 -4.66
CA LEU A 92 -12.84 -0.84 -4.13
C LEU A 92 -12.26 0.02 -5.25
N GLY A 93 -12.02 1.30 -4.97
CA GLY A 93 -11.21 2.16 -5.82
C GLY A 93 -9.73 1.74 -5.75
N TYR A 94 -9.02 1.77 -6.87
CA TYR A 94 -7.57 1.55 -6.92
C TYR A 94 -6.92 2.42 -8.01
N TRP A 95 -5.61 2.66 -7.92
CA TRP A 95 -4.86 3.27 -9.01
C TRP A 95 -4.30 2.19 -9.92
N GLY A 96 -4.53 2.32 -11.22
CA GLY A 96 -3.95 1.44 -12.22
C GLY A 96 -2.49 1.78 -12.49
N PHE A 97 -1.77 0.85 -13.13
CA PHE A 97 -0.44 1.13 -13.69
C PHE A 97 -0.46 2.20 -14.80
N ASP A 98 -1.64 2.53 -15.34
CA ASP A 98 -1.86 3.65 -16.26
C ASP A 98 -1.94 5.01 -15.54
N GLY A 99 -1.81 5.03 -14.21
CA GLY A 99 -1.92 6.24 -13.40
C GLY A 99 -3.33 6.82 -13.39
N GLN A 100 -4.36 6.01 -13.66
CA GLN A 100 -5.77 6.39 -13.58
C GLN A 100 -6.49 5.66 -12.44
N PRO A 101 -7.56 6.24 -11.87
CA PRO A 101 -8.38 5.57 -10.89
C PRO A 101 -9.33 4.57 -11.57
N HIS A 102 -9.41 3.38 -11.00
CA HIS A 102 -10.27 2.28 -11.43
C HIS A 102 -11.12 1.79 -10.26
N VAL A 103 -12.11 0.95 -10.55
CA VAL A 103 -12.88 0.24 -9.53
C VAL A 103 -12.77 -1.26 -9.78
N GLY A 104 -12.34 -1.98 -8.76
CA GLY A 104 -12.14 -3.41 -8.76
C GLY A 104 -13.15 -4.13 -7.88
N THR A 105 -13.09 -5.46 -7.88
CA THR A 105 -13.90 -6.28 -6.98
C THR A 105 -13.07 -7.41 -6.41
N ILE A 106 -13.10 -7.55 -5.09
CA ILE A 106 -12.50 -8.67 -4.37
C ILE A 106 -13.57 -9.40 -3.55
N ILE A 107 -13.44 -10.72 -3.43
CA ILE A 107 -14.30 -11.54 -2.56
C ILE A 107 -13.51 -11.91 -1.32
N VAL A 108 -14.01 -11.60 -0.14
CA VAL A 108 -13.36 -11.91 1.14
C VAL A 108 -14.38 -12.36 2.18
N HIS A 109 -13.92 -12.91 3.30
CA HIS A 109 -14.78 -13.27 4.41
C HIS A 109 -15.38 -12.01 5.05
N ARG A 110 -16.64 -12.09 5.50
CA ARG A 110 -17.36 -10.95 6.10
C ARG A 110 -16.65 -10.31 7.30
N THR A 111 -15.79 -11.04 8.00
CA THR A 111 -15.09 -10.55 9.20
C THR A 111 -13.82 -9.77 8.91
N VAL A 112 -13.43 -9.62 7.63
CA VAL A 112 -12.24 -8.87 7.23
C VAL A 112 -12.54 -7.73 6.26
N THR A 113 -13.81 -7.45 5.97
CA THR A 113 -14.17 -6.40 5.01
C THR A 113 -13.67 -5.01 5.44
N ALA A 114 -13.73 -4.71 6.74
CA ALA A 114 -13.23 -3.44 7.28
C ALA A 114 -11.71 -3.30 7.14
N ASP A 115 -10.96 -4.37 7.42
CA ASP A 115 -9.51 -4.42 7.23
C ASP A 115 -9.16 -4.13 5.76
N VAL A 116 -9.85 -4.82 4.83
CA VAL A 116 -9.63 -4.67 3.39
C VAL A 116 -9.95 -3.25 2.92
N ILE A 117 -11.07 -2.66 3.34
CA ILE A 117 -11.38 -1.26 3.01
C ILE A 117 -10.27 -0.33 3.52
N THR A 118 -9.80 -0.53 4.76
CA THR A 118 -8.73 0.28 5.36
C THR A 118 -7.42 0.17 4.57
N ILE A 119 -7.01 -1.04 4.20
CA ILE A 119 -5.82 -1.30 3.39
C ILE A 119 -5.94 -0.56 2.06
N PHE A 120 -7.01 -0.79 1.30
CA PHE A 120 -7.12 -0.25 -0.05
C PHE A 120 -7.35 1.26 -0.07
N ALA A 121 -7.98 1.84 0.96
CA ALA A 121 -8.04 3.29 1.13
C ALA A 121 -6.65 3.90 1.34
N ALA A 122 -5.78 3.24 2.12
CA ALA A 122 -4.39 3.67 2.29
C ALA A 122 -3.60 3.56 0.98
N LEU A 123 -3.70 2.42 0.28
CA LEU A 123 -3.06 2.23 -1.03
C LEU A 123 -3.53 3.26 -2.06
N TYR A 124 -4.83 3.58 -2.06
CA TYR A 124 -5.40 4.57 -2.96
C TYR A 124 -4.86 5.98 -2.70
N ARG A 125 -4.75 6.38 -1.43
CA ARG A 125 -4.18 7.67 -1.03
C ARG A 125 -2.73 7.82 -1.47
N GLU A 126 -1.95 6.76 -1.31
CA GLU A 126 -0.53 6.72 -1.70
C GLU A 126 -0.31 6.41 -3.19
N ARG A 127 -1.39 6.25 -3.97
CA ARG A 127 -1.36 5.90 -5.40
C ARG A 127 -0.55 4.65 -5.72
N PHE A 128 -0.58 3.66 -4.83
CA PHE A 128 0.05 2.38 -5.10
C PHE A 128 -0.63 1.71 -6.31
N PRO A 129 0.12 1.35 -7.37
CA PRO A 129 -0.48 0.82 -8.58
C PRO A 129 -0.85 -0.65 -8.43
N ILE A 130 -2.07 -0.97 -8.87
CA ILE A 130 -2.62 -2.31 -8.94
C ILE A 130 -2.98 -2.60 -10.39
N ARG A 131 -2.57 -3.74 -10.90
CA ARG A 131 -2.79 -4.07 -12.32
C ARG A 131 -4.25 -4.30 -12.63
N ARG A 132 -4.89 -5.09 -11.78
CA ARG A 132 -6.27 -5.56 -11.92
C ARG A 132 -6.77 -6.07 -10.59
N MET A 133 -8.09 -6.05 -10.41
CA MET A 133 -8.74 -6.63 -9.25
C MET A 133 -10.11 -7.21 -9.63
N GLU A 134 -10.16 -8.52 -9.80
CA GLU A 134 -11.34 -9.28 -10.18
C GLU A 134 -11.47 -10.55 -9.33
N PRO A 135 -12.70 -11.05 -9.08
CA PRO A 135 -12.89 -12.35 -8.44
C PRO A 135 -12.25 -13.48 -9.25
N VAL A 136 -11.63 -14.45 -8.58
CA VAL A 136 -11.01 -15.63 -9.22
C VAL A 136 -12.04 -16.45 -10.02
N ASP A 137 -13.33 -16.31 -9.72
CA ASP A 137 -14.43 -16.90 -10.50
C ASP A 137 -14.40 -16.51 -11.99
N ARG A 138 -13.89 -15.31 -12.32
CA ARG A 138 -13.71 -14.83 -13.70
C ARG A 138 -12.67 -15.60 -14.50
N TYR A 139 -11.84 -16.38 -13.80
CA TYR A 139 -10.77 -17.21 -14.34
C TYR A 139 -11.12 -18.70 -14.24
N ASP A 140 -12.42 -19.03 -14.22
CA ASP A 140 -12.92 -20.39 -14.00
C ASP A 140 -12.40 -21.05 -12.71
N GLY A 141 -12.11 -20.25 -11.68
CA GLY A 141 -11.55 -20.73 -10.41
C GLY A 141 -10.05 -21.08 -10.46
N SER A 142 -9.39 -20.83 -11.60
CA SER A 142 -7.98 -21.14 -11.80
C SER A 142 -7.08 -20.07 -11.18
N ASP A 143 -6.34 -20.48 -10.16
CA ASP A 143 -5.31 -19.66 -9.49
C ASP A 143 -4.19 -19.26 -10.47
N ASP A 144 -3.71 -20.22 -11.27
CA ASP A 144 -2.65 -20.01 -12.25
C ASP A 144 -3.07 -19.00 -13.33
N ALA A 145 -4.32 -19.05 -13.81
CA ALA A 145 -4.82 -18.10 -14.80
C ALA A 145 -4.99 -16.69 -14.20
N SER A 146 -5.49 -16.60 -12.96
CA SER A 146 -5.58 -15.33 -12.22
C SER A 146 -4.19 -14.70 -12.01
N MET A 147 -3.22 -15.49 -11.54
CA MET A 147 -1.83 -15.03 -11.38
C MET A 147 -1.19 -14.61 -12.71
N ALA A 148 -1.36 -15.39 -13.78
CA ALA A 148 -0.81 -15.06 -15.09
C ALA A 148 -1.41 -13.77 -15.69
N ALA A 149 -2.65 -13.42 -15.30
CA ALA A 149 -3.29 -12.16 -15.65
C ALA A 149 -2.91 -11.00 -14.71
N ASP A 150 -2.02 -11.24 -13.75
CA ASP A 150 -1.56 -10.27 -12.75
C ASP A 150 -2.72 -9.69 -11.92
N ASN A 151 -3.67 -10.57 -11.59
CA ASN A 151 -4.90 -10.18 -10.90
C ASN A 151 -4.71 -10.17 -9.39
N THR A 152 -4.96 -9.02 -8.75
CA THR A 152 -5.07 -8.92 -7.30
C THR A 152 -6.39 -9.56 -6.86
N SER A 153 -6.31 -10.59 -6.01
CA SER A 153 -7.45 -11.46 -5.74
C SER A 153 -7.50 -11.99 -4.31
N GLY A 154 -8.72 -12.33 -3.85
CA GLY A 154 -8.99 -12.80 -2.49
C GLY A 154 -9.43 -14.26 -2.47
N PHE A 155 -10.69 -14.52 -2.13
CA PHE A 155 -11.25 -15.85 -1.99
C PHE A 155 -11.01 -16.75 -3.22
N ASN A 156 -10.43 -17.93 -2.96
CA ASN A 156 -10.34 -19.05 -3.88
C ASN A 156 -10.31 -20.33 -3.04
N CYS A 157 -11.33 -21.18 -3.16
CA CYS A 157 -11.36 -22.42 -2.39
C CYS A 157 -10.39 -23.46 -2.95
N ARG A 158 -9.14 -23.38 -2.52
CA ARG A 158 -8.09 -24.33 -2.91
C ARG A 158 -7.28 -24.83 -1.72
N LYS A 159 -6.65 -25.97 -1.92
CA LYS A 159 -5.64 -26.48 -0.99
C LYS A 159 -4.32 -25.77 -1.24
N VAL A 160 -3.46 -25.70 -0.22
CA VAL A 160 -2.07 -25.26 -0.39
C VAL A 160 -1.34 -26.27 -1.27
N VAL A 161 -0.53 -25.78 -2.21
CA VAL A 161 0.38 -26.63 -2.98
C VAL A 161 1.61 -26.91 -2.12
N SER A 162 1.63 -28.07 -1.45
CA SER A 162 2.76 -28.48 -0.60
C SER A 162 2.95 -30.00 -0.61
N THR A 163 4.13 -30.47 -0.21
CA THR A 163 4.46 -31.90 -0.07
C THR A 163 3.97 -32.52 1.24
N GLY A 164 3.33 -31.75 2.12
CA GLY A 164 2.82 -32.19 3.42
C GLY A 164 1.36 -32.64 3.40
N PRO A 165 0.75 -32.87 4.58
CA PRO A 165 -0.68 -33.17 4.68
C PRO A 165 -1.52 -32.08 4.01
N SER A 166 -2.55 -32.50 3.29
CA SER A 166 -3.48 -31.60 2.60
C SER A 166 -4.10 -30.60 3.58
N LYS A 167 -3.80 -29.31 3.41
CA LYS A 167 -4.39 -28.20 4.17
C LYS A 167 -5.08 -27.21 3.23
N TRP A 168 -6.12 -26.56 3.72
CA TRP A 168 -6.75 -25.45 3.03
C TRP A 168 -5.82 -24.25 2.96
N SER A 169 -5.80 -23.56 1.82
CA SER A 169 -5.18 -22.25 1.72
C SER A 169 -5.96 -21.24 2.55
N VAL A 170 -5.31 -20.20 3.06
CA VAL A 170 -5.99 -19.09 3.74
C VAL A 170 -6.98 -18.38 2.80
N HIS A 171 -6.72 -18.42 1.48
CA HIS A 171 -7.67 -17.98 0.44
C HIS A 171 -8.99 -18.74 0.49
N ALA A 172 -8.98 -20.02 0.87
CA ALA A 172 -10.20 -20.83 0.98
C ALA A 172 -11.09 -20.40 2.15
N TYR A 173 -10.54 -19.65 3.11
CA TYR A 173 -11.30 -19.02 4.19
C TYR A 173 -11.71 -17.58 3.86
N GLY A 174 -11.27 -17.02 2.74
CA GLY A 174 -11.49 -15.61 2.37
C GLY A 174 -10.72 -14.63 3.26
N GLN A 175 -9.57 -15.03 3.81
CA GLN A 175 -8.78 -14.24 4.76
C GLN A 175 -7.36 -13.94 4.27
N ALA A 176 -7.17 -14.02 2.95
CA ALA A 176 -5.92 -13.71 2.28
C ALA A 176 -6.19 -12.93 0.99
N ILE A 177 -5.19 -12.17 0.57
CA ILE A 177 -5.17 -11.40 -0.67
C ILE A 177 -3.80 -11.59 -1.30
N ASP A 178 -3.79 -11.95 -2.58
CA ASP A 178 -2.61 -11.92 -3.43
C ASP A 178 -2.63 -10.60 -4.23
N VAL A 179 -1.52 -9.84 -4.24
CA VAL A 179 -1.43 -8.52 -4.87
C VAL A 179 -0.38 -8.48 -5.97
N ASN A 180 -0.78 -8.07 -7.18
CA ASN A 180 0.06 -8.00 -8.40
C ASN A 180 1.02 -9.20 -8.53
N PRO A 181 0.51 -10.42 -8.76
CA PRO A 181 1.33 -11.64 -8.81
C PRO A 181 2.57 -11.58 -9.71
N VAL A 182 2.54 -10.82 -10.81
CA VAL A 182 3.72 -10.66 -11.69
C VAL A 182 4.80 -9.82 -11.02
N GLU A 183 4.45 -8.69 -10.41
CA GLU A 183 5.40 -7.87 -9.64
C GLU A 183 5.84 -8.54 -8.33
N ASN A 184 5.00 -9.43 -7.79
CA ASN A 184 5.17 -10.07 -6.49
C ASN A 184 5.07 -11.60 -6.59
N PRO A 185 6.02 -12.25 -7.28
CA PRO A 185 5.89 -13.67 -7.57
C PRO A 185 6.04 -14.56 -6.33
N TYR A 186 5.43 -15.74 -6.39
CA TYR A 186 5.71 -16.84 -5.48
C TYR A 186 6.95 -17.62 -5.93
N LEU A 187 7.93 -17.75 -5.04
CA LEU A 187 9.17 -18.48 -5.25
C LEU A 187 9.11 -19.85 -4.58
N VAL A 188 8.88 -20.91 -5.37
CA VAL A 188 8.65 -22.26 -4.84
C VAL A 188 9.38 -23.32 -5.65
N ALA A 189 10.13 -24.19 -4.97
CA ALA A 189 10.82 -25.34 -5.58
C ALA A 189 11.65 -24.97 -6.82
N GLY A 190 12.35 -23.83 -6.78
CA GLY A 190 13.17 -23.33 -7.90
C GLY A 190 12.39 -22.69 -9.05
N ARG A 191 11.06 -22.58 -8.93
CA ARG A 191 10.17 -21.92 -9.91
C ARG A 191 9.78 -20.53 -9.42
N VAL A 192 9.44 -19.68 -10.39
CA VAL A 192 8.81 -18.37 -10.18
C VAL A 192 7.40 -18.44 -10.74
N LEU A 193 6.40 -18.15 -9.92
CA LEU A 193 4.98 -18.19 -10.29
C LEU A 193 4.36 -16.80 -10.09
N PRO A 194 3.71 -16.23 -11.11
CA PRO A 194 3.67 -16.69 -12.50
C PRO A 194 5.07 -16.55 -13.18
N PRO A 195 5.35 -17.27 -14.29
CA PRO A 195 6.66 -17.21 -14.96
C PRO A 195 7.12 -15.80 -15.36
N ALA A 196 6.17 -14.93 -15.74
CA ALA A 196 6.45 -13.52 -16.06
C ALA A 196 7.06 -12.75 -14.88
N GLY A 197 6.78 -13.16 -13.64
CA GLY A 197 7.36 -12.57 -12.45
C GLY A 197 8.86 -12.82 -12.28
N SER A 198 9.48 -13.64 -13.13
CA SER A 198 10.95 -13.83 -13.13
C SER A 198 11.70 -12.50 -13.29
N ALA A 199 11.09 -11.52 -13.97
CA ALA A 199 11.62 -10.18 -14.14
C ALA A 199 11.69 -9.35 -12.84
N TYR A 200 11.02 -9.80 -11.76
CA TYR A 200 10.90 -9.13 -10.46
C TYR A 200 11.51 -9.94 -9.30
N ARG A 201 12.33 -10.95 -9.65
CA ARG A 201 13.00 -11.82 -8.67
C ARG A 201 14.08 -11.07 -7.88
N ASP A 202 14.80 -10.17 -8.55
CA ASP A 202 15.77 -9.30 -7.87
C ASP A 202 15.00 -8.22 -7.10
N ARG A 203 14.95 -8.36 -5.77
CA ARG A 203 14.23 -7.41 -4.91
C ARG A 203 15.03 -6.15 -4.60
N SER A 204 16.28 -6.03 -5.09
CA SER A 204 17.05 -4.78 -4.99
C SER A 204 16.73 -3.79 -6.11
N ASP A 205 16.16 -4.27 -7.22
CA ASP A 205 15.59 -3.44 -8.29
C ASP A 205 14.11 -3.18 -8.00
N GLU A 206 13.85 -2.24 -7.09
CA GLU A 206 12.50 -1.88 -6.71
C GLU A 206 11.77 -1.14 -7.83
N ARG A 207 10.59 -1.65 -8.19
CA ARG A 207 9.72 -1.11 -9.24
C ARG A 207 8.30 -0.91 -8.70
N ALA A 208 7.54 -0.11 -9.41
CA ALA A 208 6.14 0.17 -9.07
C ALA A 208 5.31 -1.12 -8.94
N GLY A 209 4.46 -1.19 -7.92
CA GLY A 209 3.57 -2.34 -7.67
C GLY A 209 4.20 -3.49 -6.90
N MET A 210 5.48 -3.39 -6.51
CA MET A 210 6.16 -4.40 -5.69
C MET A 210 5.86 -4.26 -4.19
N ALA A 211 5.71 -5.38 -3.51
CA ALA A 211 5.78 -5.54 -2.07
C ALA A 211 7.24 -5.57 -1.63
N VAL A 212 7.69 -4.54 -0.93
CA VAL A 212 9.07 -4.44 -0.39
C VAL A 212 9.01 -4.23 1.12
N PRO A 213 10.02 -4.67 1.88
CA PRO A 213 10.11 -4.38 3.31
C PRO A 213 9.95 -2.87 3.57
N ASP A 214 9.20 -2.51 4.60
CA ASP A 214 8.88 -1.12 4.98
C ASP A 214 8.19 -0.28 3.86
N GLY A 215 7.77 -0.94 2.77
CA GLY A 215 7.09 -0.31 1.65
C GLY A 215 5.59 -0.15 1.89
N VAL A 216 4.97 0.79 1.17
CA VAL A 216 3.55 1.17 1.35
C VAL A 216 2.59 -0.03 1.32
N LEU A 217 2.82 -1.02 0.45
CA LEU A 217 1.97 -2.20 0.37
C LEU A 217 2.05 -3.04 1.64
N VAL A 218 3.27 -3.34 2.09
CA VAL A 218 3.50 -4.16 3.28
C VAL A 218 3.00 -3.44 4.54
N GLU A 219 3.28 -2.14 4.66
CA GLU A 219 2.81 -1.31 5.77
C GLU A 219 1.27 -1.20 5.83
N ALA A 220 0.60 -1.08 4.68
CA ALA A 220 -0.87 -1.02 4.65
C ALA A 220 -1.50 -2.29 5.23
N PHE A 221 -1.00 -3.47 4.86
CA PHE A 221 -1.46 -4.73 5.43
C PHE A 221 -1.03 -4.90 6.90
N ALA A 222 0.19 -4.52 7.26
CA ALA A 222 0.67 -4.57 8.64
C ALA A 222 -0.15 -3.68 9.59
N SER A 223 -0.66 -2.53 9.11
CA SER A 223 -1.47 -1.59 9.89
C SER A 223 -2.77 -2.19 10.44
N VAL A 224 -3.29 -3.24 9.80
CA VAL A 224 -4.48 -3.99 10.24
C VAL A 224 -4.11 -5.36 10.83
N GLY A 225 -2.82 -5.59 11.12
CA GLY A 225 -2.31 -6.82 11.73
C GLY A 225 -2.21 -8.02 10.80
N TRP A 226 -2.22 -7.81 9.47
CA TRP A 226 -2.00 -8.89 8.52
C TRP A 226 -0.51 -9.17 8.32
N HIS A 227 -0.22 -10.42 7.97
CA HIS A 227 1.13 -10.92 7.73
C HIS A 227 1.44 -10.99 6.24
N TRP A 228 2.71 -10.79 5.89
CA TRP A 228 3.22 -10.87 4.53
C TRP A 228 4.07 -12.13 4.32
N GLY A 229 3.84 -12.83 3.20
CA GLY A 229 4.54 -14.06 2.81
C GLY A 229 5.97 -13.85 2.30
N GLY A 230 6.40 -12.61 2.05
CA GLY A 230 7.74 -12.29 1.55
C GLY A 230 8.89 -12.69 2.49
N GLY A 231 8.60 -12.88 3.79
CA GLY A 231 9.58 -13.32 4.80
C GLY A 231 9.73 -14.84 4.95
N TRP A 232 8.98 -15.65 4.20
CA TRP A 232 9.03 -17.11 4.31
C TRP A 232 10.30 -17.69 3.68
N LYS A 233 10.65 -18.94 4.05
CA LYS A 233 11.79 -19.68 3.45
C LYS A 233 11.66 -19.83 1.93
N SER A 234 10.43 -20.05 1.47
CA SER A 234 10.03 -19.99 0.06
C SER A 234 9.14 -18.75 -0.06
N PRO A 235 9.70 -17.57 -0.38
CA PRO A 235 8.96 -16.32 -0.34
C PRO A 235 7.75 -16.35 -1.25
N ASP A 236 6.60 -15.95 -0.70
CA ASP A 236 5.38 -15.69 -1.46
C ASP A 236 5.10 -14.19 -1.40
N TYR A 237 5.67 -13.43 -2.34
CA TYR A 237 5.66 -11.96 -2.25
C TYR A 237 4.27 -11.36 -2.46
N GLN A 238 3.40 -12.03 -3.21
CA GLN A 238 2.02 -11.61 -3.44
C GLN A 238 1.15 -11.80 -2.21
N HIS A 239 1.46 -12.78 -1.35
CA HIS A 239 0.53 -13.28 -0.35
C HIS A 239 0.51 -12.42 0.91
N PHE A 240 -0.67 -11.90 1.23
CA PHE A 240 -0.98 -11.26 2.51
C PHE A 240 -2.14 -11.97 3.17
N SER A 241 -2.05 -12.24 4.47
CA SER A 241 -3.11 -12.95 5.17
C SER A 241 -3.21 -12.62 6.64
N ARG A 242 -4.42 -12.78 7.18
CA ARG A 242 -4.70 -12.55 8.60
C ARG A 242 -3.96 -13.51 9.53
N THR A 243 -3.62 -14.72 9.07
CA THR A 243 -3.06 -15.79 9.93
C THR A 243 -1.59 -16.14 9.65
N GLY A 244 -0.98 -15.57 8.61
CA GLY A 244 0.45 -15.76 8.32
C GLY A 244 0.84 -17.04 7.57
N GLY A 245 -0.14 -17.77 7.00
CA GLY A 245 0.08 -18.97 6.17
C GLY A 245 -0.60 -20.23 6.68
#